data_AF-S7VM13-F1
#
_entry.id   AF-S7VM13-F1
#
_cell.length_a   1.000
_cell.length_b   1.000
_cell.length_c   1.000
_cell.angle_alpha   90.00
_cell.angle_beta   90.00
_cell.angle_gamma   90.00
#
_symmetry.space_group_name_H-M   'P 1'
#
loop_
_entity.id
_entity.type
_entity.pdbx_description
1 polymer ?
#
loop_
_entity_poly.entity_id
_entity_poly.type
_entity_poly.pdbx_seq_one_letter_code
_entity_poly.pdbx_strand_id
1 'polypeptide(L)'
;MENELIKCTVETILNGYVSYISDFNQITQRIPGNFRDRDWKQLHANHRQRLRLYKDHLRDIVITCKELLKGQEADQVVWQKIRASYQEAILPNADRELAGTFFNSVFRKVFPGKVIHEALMFYNLPSTLDSGDINDSLFRNYPAQADLHEAFARILDDFDFGVPYYQKENDINHLVESVKKVILSRYRATNETTTQVLRDVFYRNKAAYLIGRTYLGNKWMPFIIPFLHNEKGVFADTLIFDPNIMSGIFSYTRSYFMAPIKIPAQTVNFLQSVIQHKRPYELYNAIGFNKHGKTAFYKDFINHLERSSDNFILAEGIKGMVMTVFTLPSYNVVFKLIKDHFEPPKNMTRQQVKENTSL
;
A
#
# COMPACT_ATOMS: atom_id res chain seq x y z
N MET A 1 -27.14 29.13 6.83
CA MET A 1 -26.23 29.35 5.68
C MET A 1 -24.85 28.78 5.92
N GLU A 2 -24.04 29.28 6.87
CA GLU A 2 -22.66 28.75 7.07
C GLU A 2 -22.63 27.27 7.49
N ASN A 3 -23.47 26.84 8.45
CA ASN A 3 -23.54 25.43 8.86
C ASN A 3 -24.03 24.50 7.74
N GLU A 4 -24.88 25.00 6.85
CA GLU A 4 -25.41 24.25 5.70
C GLU A 4 -24.34 24.10 4.62
N LEU A 5 -23.59 25.17 4.34
CA LEU A 5 -22.41 25.15 3.47
C LEU A 5 -21.37 24.12 3.93
N ILE A 6 -21.03 24.14 5.23
CA ILE A 6 -20.07 23.20 5.83
C ILE A 6 -20.56 21.78 5.64
N LYS A 7 -21.83 21.50 5.99
CA LYS A 7 -22.45 20.18 5.84
C LYS A 7 -22.41 19.69 4.40
N CYS A 8 -22.87 20.49 3.44
CA CYS A 8 -22.86 20.12 2.02
C CYS A 8 -21.44 19.87 1.49
N THR A 9 -20.46 20.64 1.94
CA THR A 9 -19.05 20.44 1.55
C THR A 9 -18.50 19.13 2.11
N VAL A 10 -18.76 18.83 3.38
CA VAL A 10 -18.37 17.57 4.03
C VAL A 10 -19.00 16.38 3.31
N GLU A 11 -20.30 16.41 3.04
CA GLU A 11 -21.03 15.36 2.32
C GLU A 11 -20.48 15.18 0.90
N THR A 12 -20.15 16.26 0.19
CA THR A 12 -19.56 16.19 -1.15
C THR A 12 -18.21 15.47 -1.14
N ILE A 13 -17.33 15.81 -0.19
CA ILE A 13 -16.01 15.17 -0.08
C ILE A 13 -16.17 13.69 0.31
N LEU A 14 -17.06 13.41 1.27
CA LEU A 14 -17.29 12.06 1.78
C LEU A 14 -17.90 11.14 0.73
N ASN A 15 -18.94 11.59 0.02
CA ASN A 15 -19.57 10.83 -1.06
C ASN A 15 -18.59 10.58 -2.20
N GLY A 16 -17.74 11.56 -2.49
CA GLY A 16 -16.65 11.42 -3.43
C GLY A 16 -15.63 10.35 -3.02
N TYR A 17 -15.24 10.32 -1.75
CA TYR A 17 -14.38 9.28 -1.20
C TYR A 17 -15.02 7.89 -1.27
N VAL A 18 -16.29 7.77 -0.84
CA VAL A 18 -17.06 6.52 -0.87
C VAL A 18 -17.19 5.98 -2.29
N SER A 19 -17.45 6.86 -3.26
CA SER A 19 -17.53 6.48 -4.68
C SER A 19 -16.17 5.99 -5.20
N TYR A 20 -15.09 6.72 -4.89
CA TYR A 20 -13.73 6.33 -5.25
C TYR A 20 -13.36 4.95 -4.69
N ILE A 21 -13.58 4.71 -3.40
CA ILE A 21 -13.17 3.44 -2.77
C ILE A 21 -14.06 2.28 -3.24
N SER A 22 -15.34 2.53 -3.51
CA SER A 22 -16.25 1.56 -4.13
C SER A 22 -15.72 1.10 -5.49
N ASP A 23 -15.40 2.04 -6.39
CA ASP A 23 -14.87 1.72 -7.72
C ASP A 23 -13.51 1.00 -7.64
N PHE A 24 -12.66 1.43 -6.72
CA PHE A 24 -11.37 0.80 -6.46
C PHE A 24 -11.55 -0.67 -6.04
N ASN A 25 -12.50 -0.94 -5.15
CA ASN A 25 -12.82 -2.28 -4.68
C ASN A 25 -13.46 -3.14 -5.78
N GLN A 26 -14.35 -2.57 -6.58
CA GLN A 26 -14.97 -3.28 -7.71
C GLN A 26 -13.94 -3.76 -8.74
N ILE A 27 -12.95 -2.92 -9.08
CA ILE A 27 -11.85 -3.35 -9.97
C ILE A 27 -11.08 -4.50 -9.33
N THR A 28 -10.80 -4.37 -8.03
CA THR A 28 -9.94 -5.32 -7.33
C THR A 28 -10.62 -6.68 -7.11
N GLN A 29 -11.95 -6.71 -6.97
CA GLN A 29 -12.75 -7.94 -6.89
C GLN A 29 -12.73 -8.78 -8.19
N ARG A 30 -12.43 -8.18 -9.34
CA ARG A 30 -12.35 -8.88 -10.63
C ARG A 30 -11.03 -9.63 -10.83
N ILE A 31 -10.00 -9.25 -10.07
CA ILE A 31 -8.63 -9.72 -10.29
C ILE A 31 -8.46 -11.23 -10.11
N PRO A 32 -9.07 -11.90 -9.10
CA PRO A 32 -9.03 -13.36 -9.01
C PRO A 32 -9.59 -14.04 -10.27
N GLY A 33 -10.68 -13.52 -10.84
CA GLY A 33 -11.25 -14.01 -12.10
C GLY A 33 -10.30 -13.84 -13.29
N ASN A 34 -9.61 -12.69 -13.39
CA ASN A 34 -8.62 -12.49 -14.46
C ASN A 34 -7.42 -13.44 -14.33
N PHE A 35 -6.98 -13.75 -13.10
CA PHE A 35 -5.93 -14.73 -12.87
C PHE A 35 -6.38 -16.16 -13.23
N ARG A 36 -7.59 -16.54 -12.81
CA ARG A 36 -8.25 -17.80 -13.17
C ARG A 36 -8.38 -17.97 -14.68
N ASP A 37 -8.79 -16.94 -15.40
CA ASP A 37 -9.01 -17.04 -16.85
C ASP A 37 -7.73 -16.79 -17.67
N ARG A 38 -6.59 -16.55 -17.00
CA ARG A 38 -5.31 -16.14 -17.59
C ARG A 38 -5.42 -14.91 -18.49
N ASP A 39 -6.39 -14.04 -18.19
CA ASP A 39 -6.61 -12.78 -18.91
C ASP A 39 -5.65 -11.69 -18.41
N TRP A 40 -4.38 -11.86 -18.77
CA TRP A 40 -3.30 -10.95 -18.41
C TRP A 40 -3.53 -9.55 -18.99
N LYS A 41 -4.16 -9.47 -20.16
CA LYS A 41 -4.46 -8.21 -20.83
C LYS A 41 -5.44 -7.39 -20.01
N GLN A 42 -6.53 -8.00 -19.55
CA GLN A 42 -7.50 -7.33 -18.69
C GLN A 42 -6.93 -7.04 -17.31
N LEU A 43 -6.09 -7.92 -16.75
CA LEU A 43 -5.38 -7.65 -15.50
C LEU A 43 -4.51 -6.39 -15.59
N HIS A 44 -3.76 -6.23 -16.69
CA HIS A 44 -2.99 -5.02 -16.95
C HIS A 44 -3.87 -3.78 -17.20
N ALA A 45 -5.02 -3.94 -17.86
CA ALA A 45 -5.99 -2.86 -18.05
C ALA A 45 -6.57 -2.38 -16.71
N ASN A 46 -6.99 -3.31 -15.85
CA ASN A 46 -7.50 -3.05 -14.50
C ASN A 46 -6.47 -2.30 -13.64
N HIS A 47 -5.19 -2.69 -13.69
CA HIS A 47 -4.11 -1.99 -12.99
C HIS A 47 -4.00 -0.52 -13.45
N ARG A 48 -4.02 -0.27 -14.77
CA ARG A 48 -3.98 1.11 -15.32
C ARG A 48 -5.21 1.93 -14.94
N GLN A 49 -6.39 1.32 -14.97
CA GLN A 49 -7.64 1.99 -14.59
C GLN A 49 -7.62 2.37 -13.09
N ARG A 50 -7.23 1.44 -12.22
CA ARG A 50 -7.12 1.67 -10.76
C ARG A 50 -6.20 2.86 -10.42
N LEU A 51 -5.10 3.04 -11.15
CA LEU A 51 -4.19 4.19 -10.96
C LEU A 51 -4.82 5.55 -11.32
N ARG A 52 -5.80 5.57 -12.23
CA ARG A 52 -6.46 6.79 -12.72
C ARG A 52 -7.65 7.21 -11.86
N LEU A 53 -8.38 6.25 -11.27
CA LEU A 53 -9.59 6.46 -10.47
C LEU A 53 -9.49 7.65 -9.51
N TYR A 54 -8.41 7.72 -8.74
CA TYR A 54 -8.23 8.79 -7.75
C TYR A 54 -8.25 10.18 -8.39
N LYS A 55 -7.59 10.34 -9.55
CA LYS A 55 -7.52 11.62 -10.25
C LYS A 55 -8.86 11.98 -10.88
N ASP A 56 -9.56 10.98 -11.41
CA ASP A 56 -10.83 11.13 -12.10
C ASP A 56 -11.91 11.58 -11.11
N HIS A 57 -12.12 10.85 -10.01
CA HIS A 57 -13.05 11.24 -8.93
C HIS A 57 -12.75 12.62 -8.37
N LEU A 58 -11.47 12.92 -8.12
CA LEU A 58 -11.10 14.18 -7.48
C LEU A 58 -11.30 15.40 -8.39
N ARG A 59 -11.37 15.25 -9.71
CA ARG A 59 -11.60 16.39 -10.62
C ARG A 59 -12.96 17.03 -10.35
N ASP A 60 -14.01 16.21 -10.32
CA ASP A 60 -15.40 16.71 -10.28
C ASP A 60 -15.76 17.21 -8.87
N ILE A 61 -15.25 16.53 -7.84
CA ILE A 61 -15.41 16.93 -6.45
C ILE A 61 -14.78 18.31 -6.20
N VAL A 62 -13.59 18.56 -6.75
CA VAL A 62 -12.91 19.85 -6.56
C VAL A 62 -13.68 20.99 -7.23
N ILE A 63 -14.29 20.77 -8.39
CA ILE A 63 -15.14 21.76 -9.05
C ILE A 63 -16.34 22.07 -8.16
N THR A 64 -17.04 21.02 -7.71
CA THR A 64 -18.22 21.14 -6.84
C THR A 64 -17.90 21.86 -5.54
N CYS A 65 -16.80 21.50 -4.86
CA CYS A 65 -16.40 22.16 -3.62
C CYS A 65 -16.06 23.65 -3.82
N LYS A 66 -15.44 24.03 -4.95
CA LYS A 66 -15.20 25.45 -5.28
C LYS A 66 -16.52 26.20 -5.48
N GLU A 67 -17.48 25.58 -6.15
CA GLU A 67 -18.79 26.18 -6.38
C GLU A 67 -19.62 26.33 -5.11
N LEU A 68 -19.49 25.39 -4.16
CA LEU A 68 -20.13 25.49 -2.85
C LEU A 68 -19.50 26.61 -2.02
N LEU A 69 -18.17 26.64 -1.93
CA LEU A 69 -17.45 27.56 -1.06
C LEU A 69 -17.38 29.01 -1.57
N LYS A 70 -17.63 29.25 -2.87
CA LYS A 70 -17.68 30.56 -3.57
C LYS A 70 -17.32 31.78 -2.71
N GLY A 71 -16.04 32.15 -2.71
CA GLY A 71 -15.53 33.33 -1.99
C GLY A 71 -15.06 33.07 -0.56
N GLN A 72 -15.29 31.88 -0.02
CA GLN A 72 -14.78 31.41 1.28
C GLN A 72 -13.72 30.30 1.12
N GLU A 73 -13.18 30.07 -0.09
CA GLU A 73 -12.20 28.99 -0.31
C GLU A 73 -10.90 29.22 0.47
N ALA A 74 -10.57 30.48 0.76
CA ALA A 74 -9.40 30.91 1.52
C ALA A 74 -9.64 30.98 3.04
N ASP A 75 -10.88 30.78 3.50
CA ASP A 75 -11.24 30.98 4.91
C ASP A 75 -10.79 29.79 5.76
N GLN A 76 -9.75 30.02 6.58
CA GLN A 76 -9.20 28.99 7.46
C GLN A 76 -10.18 28.55 8.53
N VAL A 77 -11.04 29.43 9.04
CA VAL A 77 -12.03 29.11 10.08
C VAL A 77 -13.09 28.17 9.52
N VAL A 78 -13.54 28.44 8.29
CA VAL A 78 -14.46 27.55 7.57
C VAL A 78 -13.83 26.17 7.36
N TRP A 79 -12.57 26.11 6.90
CA TRP A 79 -11.85 24.84 6.72
C TRP A 79 -11.59 24.08 8.02
N GLN A 80 -11.37 24.76 9.15
CA GLN A 80 -11.28 24.11 10.47
C GLN A 80 -12.60 23.41 10.83
N LYS A 81 -13.73 24.09 10.64
CA LYS A 81 -15.07 23.51 10.91
C LYS A 81 -15.37 22.33 9.97
N ILE A 82 -15.07 22.47 8.68
CA ILE A 82 -15.21 21.38 7.69
C ILE A 82 -14.35 20.18 8.10
N ARG A 83 -13.08 20.40 8.44
CA ARG A 83 -12.16 19.32 8.88
C ARG A 83 -12.69 18.63 10.14
N ALA A 84 -13.14 19.37 11.14
CA ALA A 84 -13.69 18.78 12.38
C ALA A 84 -14.92 17.91 12.10
N SER A 85 -15.89 18.43 11.34
CA SER A 85 -17.09 17.68 10.96
C SER A 85 -16.77 16.46 10.08
N TYR A 86 -15.83 16.59 9.14
CA TYR A 86 -15.38 15.46 8.33
C TYR A 86 -14.69 14.39 9.17
N GLN A 87 -13.89 14.78 10.18
CA GLN A 87 -13.22 13.85 11.09
C GLN A 87 -14.24 12.99 11.85
N GLU A 88 -15.31 13.61 12.37
CA GLU A 88 -16.43 12.91 13.02
C GLU A 88 -17.12 11.92 12.08
N ALA A 89 -17.32 12.30 10.82
CA ALA A 89 -18.00 11.46 9.84
C ALA A 89 -17.18 10.21 9.44
N ILE A 90 -15.84 10.30 9.39
CA ILE A 90 -14.98 9.18 8.98
C ILE A 90 -14.52 8.29 10.13
N LEU A 91 -14.72 8.71 11.38
CA LEU A 91 -14.27 8.00 12.59
C LEU A 91 -14.66 6.50 12.63
N PRO A 92 -15.89 6.11 12.22
CA PRO A 92 -16.32 4.70 12.19
C PRO A 92 -15.70 3.88 11.06
N ASN A 93 -15.09 4.51 10.05
CA ASN A 93 -14.63 3.82 8.85
C ASN A 93 -13.30 3.09 9.11
N ALA A 94 -13.21 1.84 8.63
CA ALA A 94 -12.03 1.00 8.77
C ALA A 94 -10.81 1.50 7.96
N ASP A 95 -11.05 2.40 6.99
CA ASP A 95 -10.10 2.99 6.06
C ASP A 95 -10.00 4.52 6.22
N ARG A 96 -10.34 5.04 7.40
CA ARG A 96 -10.39 6.49 7.69
C ARG A 96 -9.10 7.24 7.37
N GLU A 97 -7.95 6.58 7.43
CA GLU A 97 -6.65 7.15 7.05
C GLU A 97 -6.58 7.51 5.55
N LEU A 98 -7.23 6.70 4.70
CA LEU A 98 -7.38 6.96 3.28
C LEU A 98 -8.38 8.11 3.06
N ALA A 99 -9.49 8.12 3.80
CA ALA A 99 -10.49 9.19 3.75
C ALA A 99 -9.89 10.55 4.12
N GLY A 100 -9.04 10.61 5.16
CA GLY A 100 -8.30 11.83 5.53
C GLY A 100 -7.31 12.28 4.46
N THR A 101 -6.67 11.34 3.75
CA THR A 101 -5.79 11.66 2.61
C THR A 101 -6.56 12.21 1.42
N PHE A 102 -7.75 11.67 1.18
CA PHE A 102 -8.65 12.15 0.16
C PHE A 102 -9.06 13.60 0.43
N PHE A 103 -9.46 13.89 1.67
CA PHE A 103 -9.71 15.25 2.13
C PHE A 103 -8.52 16.18 1.87
N ASN A 104 -7.30 15.81 2.27
CA ASN A 104 -6.10 16.62 2.03
C ASN A 104 -5.91 16.95 0.54
N SER A 105 -6.25 16.00 -0.34
CA SER A 105 -6.12 16.17 -1.77
C SER A 105 -7.18 17.13 -2.34
N VAL A 106 -8.40 17.12 -1.79
CA VAL A 106 -9.43 18.11 -2.13
C VAL A 106 -9.03 19.48 -1.59
N PHE A 107 -8.72 19.57 -0.30
CA PHE A 107 -8.27 20.80 0.36
C PHE A 107 -7.16 21.50 -0.42
N ARG A 108 -6.07 20.79 -0.75
CA ARG A 108 -4.93 21.37 -1.50
C ARG A 108 -5.25 21.84 -2.92
N LYS A 109 -6.38 21.43 -3.50
CA LYS A 109 -6.80 21.90 -4.84
C LYS A 109 -7.87 22.99 -4.80
N VAL A 110 -8.60 23.07 -3.69
CA VAL A 110 -9.65 24.07 -3.48
C VAL A 110 -9.09 25.30 -2.80
N PHE A 111 -8.32 25.14 -1.73
CA PHE A 111 -7.70 26.23 -0.98
C PHE A 111 -6.70 26.99 -1.86
N PRO A 112 -6.81 28.33 -1.97
CA PRO A 112 -5.92 29.13 -2.79
C PRO A 112 -4.53 29.26 -2.16
N GLY A 113 -3.51 29.25 -3.01
CA GLY A 113 -2.11 29.39 -2.60
C GLY A 113 -1.34 28.07 -2.52
N LYS A 114 -0.03 28.18 -2.26
CA LYS A 114 0.90 27.03 -2.21
C LYS A 114 1.36 26.69 -0.79
N VAL A 115 0.90 27.46 0.20
CA VAL A 115 1.30 27.29 1.60
C VAL A 115 0.61 26.07 2.18
N ILE A 116 1.38 25.25 2.88
CA ILE A 116 0.89 24.05 3.55
C ILE A 116 0.40 24.47 4.94
N HIS A 117 -0.90 24.44 5.17
CA HIS A 117 -1.49 24.65 6.48
C HIS A 117 -1.72 23.30 7.17
N GLU A 118 -0.73 22.81 7.91
CA GLU A 118 -0.77 21.48 8.54
C GLU A 118 -1.96 21.30 9.50
N ALA A 119 -2.33 22.35 10.23
CA ALA A 119 -3.50 22.36 11.12
C ALA A 119 -4.83 22.10 10.39
N LEU A 120 -4.89 22.36 9.07
CA LEU A 120 -6.07 22.15 8.24
C LEU A 120 -6.07 20.80 7.51
N MET A 121 -5.05 19.97 7.73
CA MET A 121 -4.90 18.68 7.06
C MET A 121 -4.94 17.50 8.05
N PHE A 122 -5.15 16.32 7.50
CA PHE A 122 -5.02 15.04 8.17
C PHE A 122 -3.68 14.39 7.81
N TYR A 123 -2.60 14.80 8.46
CA TYR A 123 -1.31 14.10 8.33
C TYR A 123 -1.03 13.19 9.53
N ASN A 124 -1.58 13.51 10.71
CA ASN A 124 -1.44 12.72 11.94
C ASN A 124 -2.79 12.21 12.46
N LEU A 125 -3.66 11.72 11.56
CA LEU A 125 -4.91 11.10 11.98
C LEU A 125 -4.59 9.75 12.67
N PRO A 126 -5.12 9.48 13.88
CA PRO A 126 -4.94 8.18 14.53
C PRO A 126 -5.51 7.07 13.65
N SER A 127 -4.71 6.06 13.36
CA SER A 127 -5.13 4.90 12.57
C SER A 127 -5.06 3.64 13.41
N THR A 128 -5.69 2.55 12.97
CA THR A 128 -5.54 1.27 13.67
C THR A 128 -4.11 0.75 13.64
N LEU A 129 -3.23 1.31 12.79
CA LEU A 129 -1.79 1.02 12.84
C LEU A 129 -1.23 1.24 14.26
N ASP A 130 -1.69 2.28 14.93
CA ASP A 130 -1.12 2.74 16.21
C ASP A 130 -1.43 1.77 17.37
N SER A 131 -2.40 0.87 17.21
CA SER A 131 -2.76 -0.15 18.22
C SER A 131 -1.83 -1.36 18.23
N GLY A 132 -1.13 -1.65 17.12
CA GLY A 132 -0.29 -2.86 16.97
C GLY A 132 -1.07 -4.18 16.87
N ASP A 133 -2.30 -4.24 17.35
CA ASP A 133 -3.16 -5.42 17.27
C ASP A 133 -3.61 -5.68 15.83
N ILE A 134 -3.49 -6.94 15.41
CA ILE A 134 -3.95 -7.39 14.09
C ILE A 134 -5.26 -8.15 14.25
N ASN A 135 -6.29 -7.72 13.54
CA ASN A 135 -7.60 -8.36 13.55
C ASN A 135 -7.52 -9.78 12.96
N ASP A 136 -7.93 -10.79 13.73
CA ASP A 136 -7.94 -12.21 13.34
C ASP A 136 -8.76 -12.50 12.08
N SER A 137 -9.70 -11.62 11.71
CA SER A 137 -10.45 -11.70 10.45
C SER A 137 -9.58 -11.46 9.20
N LEU A 138 -8.32 -11.01 9.33
CA LEU A 138 -7.40 -10.84 8.20
C LEU A 138 -6.67 -12.12 7.77
N PHE A 139 -6.40 -13.05 8.69
CA PHE A 139 -5.63 -14.26 8.41
C PHE A 139 -6.32 -15.55 8.86
N ARG A 140 -6.12 -16.63 8.11
CA ARG A 140 -6.44 -17.99 8.56
C ARG A 140 -5.35 -18.45 9.52
N ASN A 141 -5.75 -19.12 10.59
CA ASN A 141 -4.84 -19.65 11.59
C ASN A 141 -4.78 -21.18 11.47
N TYR A 142 -3.58 -21.71 11.27
CA TYR A 142 -3.29 -23.13 11.14
C TYR A 142 -2.44 -23.56 12.34
N PRO A 143 -3.03 -24.20 13.36
CA PRO A 143 -2.30 -24.64 14.54
C PRO A 143 -1.30 -25.74 14.18
N ALA A 144 -0.30 -25.94 15.04
CA ALA A 144 0.70 -27.00 14.91
C ALA A 144 0.05 -28.33 14.49
N GLN A 145 0.45 -28.84 13.33
CA GLN A 145 0.10 -30.19 12.88
C GLN A 145 1.31 -31.09 13.12
N ALA A 146 1.05 -32.37 13.40
CA ALA A 146 2.11 -33.37 13.48
C ALA A 146 2.80 -33.56 12.11
N ASP A 147 2.05 -33.40 11.03
CA ASP A 147 2.55 -33.51 9.65
C ASP A 147 2.47 -32.18 8.90
N LEU A 148 3.63 -31.71 8.41
CA LEU A 148 3.74 -30.53 7.55
C LEU A 148 3.04 -30.72 6.20
N HIS A 149 2.98 -31.96 5.71
CA HIS A 149 2.30 -32.27 4.46
C HIS A 149 0.81 -31.96 4.58
N GLU A 150 0.15 -32.45 5.64
CA GLU A 150 -1.25 -32.13 5.93
C GLU A 150 -1.47 -30.63 6.13
N ALA A 151 -0.54 -29.93 6.79
CA ALA A 151 -0.64 -28.48 6.98
C ALA A 151 -0.67 -27.73 5.64
N PHE A 152 0.25 -28.03 4.72
CA PHE A 152 0.24 -27.42 3.39
C PHE A 152 -0.93 -27.87 2.52
N ALA A 153 -1.35 -29.14 2.63
CA ALA A 153 -2.54 -29.62 1.93
C ALA A 153 -3.77 -28.77 2.32
N ARG A 154 -4.00 -28.56 3.62
CA ARG A 154 -5.08 -27.70 4.13
C ARG A 154 -4.94 -26.24 3.69
N ILE A 155 -3.73 -25.69 3.73
CA ILE A 155 -3.49 -24.32 3.22
C ILE A 155 -3.88 -24.25 1.75
N LEU A 156 -3.38 -25.14 0.89
CA LEU A 156 -3.69 -25.11 -0.55
C LEU A 156 -5.17 -25.39 -0.83
N ASP A 157 -5.87 -26.18 -0.02
CA ASP A 157 -7.32 -26.39 -0.13
C ASP A 157 -8.14 -25.17 0.27
N ASP A 158 -7.70 -24.40 1.27
CA ASP A 158 -8.36 -23.17 1.70
C ASP A 158 -8.21 -22.00 0.72
N PHE A 159 -7.23 -22.07 -0.18
CA PHE A 159 -6.90 -21.04 -1.17
C PHE A 159 -7.21 -21.50 -2.60
N ASP A 160 -8.50 -21.62 -2.90
CA ASP A 160 -8.98 -21.96 -4.24
C ASP A 160 -8.84 -20.79 -5.23
N PHE A 161 -8.17 -21.07 -6.36
CA PHE A 161 -8.00 -20.15 -7.47
C PHE A 161 -9.10 -20.26 -8.54
N GLY A 162 -10.09 -21.13 -8.33
CA GLY A 162 -11.16 -21.43 -9.28
C GLY A 162 -10.70 -22.27 -10.48
N VAL A 163 -9.50 -22.85 -10.41
CA VAL A 163 -8.93 -23.79 -11.37
C VAL A 163 -8.16 -24.88 -10.62
N PRO A 164 -8.06 -26.10 -11.18
CA PRO A 164 -7.27 -27.16 -10.57
C PRO A 164 -5.80 -26.78 -10.39
N TYR A 165 -5.21 -27.30 -9.32
CA TYR A 165 -3.77 -27.33 -9.18
C TYR A 165 -3.16 -28.31 -10.20
N TYR A 166 -2.12 -27.89 -10.90
CA TYR A 166 -1.45 -28.71 -11.91
C TYR A 166 -0.77 -29.95 -11.28
N GLN A 167 -0.03 -29.76 -10.19
CA GLN A 167 0.78 -30.80 -9.56
C GLN A 167 0.80 -30.66 -8.02
N LYS A 168 -0.39 -30.56 -7.41
CA LYS A 168 -0.58 -30.21 -5.99
C LYS A 168 0.32 -30.99 -5.03
N GLU A 169 0.36 -32.31 -5.14
CA GLU A 169 1.16 -33.17 -4.24
C GLU A 169 2.68 -32.93 -4.40
N ASN A 170 3.16 -32.75 -5.64
CA ASN A 170 4.57 -32.43 -5.88
C ASN A 170 4.94 -31.06 -5.32
N ASP A 171 4.05 -30.07 -5.50
CA ASP A 171 4.23 -28.73 -4.95
C ASP A 171 4.29 -28.80 -3.41
N ILE A 172 3.38 -29.54 -2.76
CA ILE A 172 3.40 -29.74 -1.31
C ILE A 172 4.72 -30.37 -0.86
N ASN A 173 5.21 -31.40 -1.54
CA ASN A 173 6.49 -32.03 -1.21
C ASN A 173 7.66 -31.03 -1.27
N HIS A 174 7.73 -30.21 -2.32
CA HIS A 174 8.76 -29.17 -2.43
C HIS A 174 8.64 -28.09 -1.33
N LEU A 175 7.42 -27.68 -0.99
CA LEU A 175 7.17 -26.73 0.11
C LEU A 175 7.62 -27.32 1.47
N VAL A 176 7.29 -28.57 1.74
CA VAL A 176 7.70 -29.30 2.95
C VAL A 176 9.22 -29.43 3.03
N GLU A 177 9.88 -29.81 1.94
CA GLU A 177 11.34 -29.90 1.88
C GLU A 177 12.00 -28.53 2.14
N SER A 178 11.43 -27.47 1.60
CA SER A 178 11.90 -26.08 1.82
C SER A 178 11.81 -25.67 3.29
N VAL A 179 10.68 -25.98 3.95
CA VAL A 179 10.50 -25.76 5.40
C VAL A 179 11.51 -26.58 6.20
N LYS A 180 11.67 -27.88 5.89
CA LYS A 180 12.59 -28.76 6.60
C LYS A 180 14.02 -28.24 6.54
N LYS A 181 14.46 -27.80 5.35
CA LYS A 181 15.81 -27.29 5.11
C LYS A 181 16.07 -25.95 5.80
N VAL A 182 15.13 -25.01 5.75
CA VAL A 182 15.33 -23.62 6.22
C VAL A 182 14.97 -23.44 7.69
N ILE A 183 13.84 -24.01 8.11
CA ILE A 183 13.25 -23.78 9.43
C ILE A 183 13.62 -24.92 10.40
N LEU A 184 13.27 -26.16 10.06
CA LEU A 184 13.42 -27.28 11.00
C LEU A 184 14.86 -27.72 11.22
N SER A 185 15.79 -27.27 10.38
CA SER A 185 17.23 -27.41 10.63
C SER A 185 17.71 -26.58 11.83
N ARG A 186 16.94 -25.57 12.26
CA ARG A 186 17.32 -24.61 13.31
C ARG A 186 16.34 -24.55 14.48
N TYR A 187 15.07 -24.88 14.24
CA TYR A 187 13.99 -24.74 15.20
C TYR A 187 13.14 -26.01 15.26
N ARG A 188 12.59 -26.33 16.43
CA ARG A 188 11.66 -27.45 16.61
C ARG A 188 10.23 -26.94 16.74
N ALA A 189 9.30 -27.55 16.01
CA ALA A 189 7.88 -27.30 16.21
C ALA A 189 7.47 -27.71 17.63
N THR A 190 6.66 -26.87 18.26
CA THR A 190 6.06 -27.09 19.58
C THR A 190 4.55 -26.95 19.47
N ASN A 191 3.82 -27.27 20.54
CA ASN A 191 2.36 -27.08 20.59
C ASN A 191 1.94 -25.60 20.44
N GLU A 192 2.86 -24.67 20.67
CA GLU A 192 2.65 -23.22 20.50
C GLU A 192 2.87 -22.77 19.05
N THR A 193 3.35 -23.66 18.17
CA THR A 193 3.57 -23.32 16.77
C THR A 193 2.24 -23.04 16.09
N THR A 194 2.13 -21.88 15.45
CA THR A 194 0.94 -21.52 14.68
C THR A 194 1.31 -20.80 13.41
N THR A 195 0.66 -21.13 12.31
CA THR A 195 0.86 -20.50 11.02
C THR A 195 -0.32 -19.60 10.69
N GLN A 196 -0.04 -18.33 10.40
CA GLN A 196 -1.03 -17.34 9.98
C GLN A 196 -0.83 -17.00 8.52
N VAL A 197 -1.87 -17.14 7.70
CA VAL A 197 -1.83 -16.78 6.26
C VAL A 197 -2.93 -15.77 5.96
N LEU A 198 -2.59 -14.64 5.33
CA LEU A 198 -3.59 -13.65 4.94
C LEU A 198 -4.66 -14.29 4.06
N ARG A 199 -5.93 -13.97 4.34
CA ARG A 199 -7.08 -14.42 3.53
C ARG A 199 -7.04 -13.83 2.12
N ASP A 200 -6.61 -12.58 2.02
CA ASP A 200 -6.50 -11.90 0.73
C ASP A 200 -5.24 -12.35 0.00
N VAL A 201 -5.43 -12.82 -1.24
CA VAL A 201 -4.33 -13.15 -2.15
C VAL A 201 -3.88 -11.89 -2.89
N PHE A 202 -2.57 -11.69 -2.96
CA PHE A 202 -1.98 -10.52 -3.59
C PHE A 202 -1.61 -10.85 -5.03
N TYR A 203 -2.15 -10.12 -6.00
CA TYR A 203 -1.90 -10.39 -7.41
C TYR A 203 -0.99 -9.34 -8.03
N ARG A 204 -0.03 -9.77 -8.84
CA ARG A 204 0.81 -8.88 -9.65
C ARG A 204 1.27 -9.56 -10.92
N ASN A 205 1.05 -8.91 -12.05
CA ASN A 205 1.35 -9.44 -13.37
C ASN A 205 0.70 -10.82 -13.58
N LYS A 206 1.49 -11.89 -13.65
CA LYS A 206 1.04 -13.27 -13.87
C LYS A 206 1.13 -14.15 -12.62
N ALA A 207 1.37 -13.54 -11.46
CA ALA A 207 1.58 -14.26 -10.21
C ALA A 207 0.56 -13.83 -9.16
N ALA A 208 0.16 -14.80 -8.35
CA ALA A 208 -0.62 -14.62 -7.13
C ALA A 208 0.27 -14.96 -5.93
N TYR A 209 0.17 -14.24 -4.82
CA TYR A 209 1.08 -14.34 -3.69
C TYR A 209 0.29 -14.58 -2.42
N LEU A 210 0.49 -15.74 -1.80
CA LEU A 210 0.07 -15.98 -0.42
C LEU A 210 1.17 -15.49 0.51
N ILE A 211 0.77 -14.77 1.55
CA ILE A 211 1.69 -14.16 2.51
C ILE A 211 1.29 -14.64 3.88
N GLY A 212 2.27 -15.18 4.60
CA GLY A 212 2.05 -15.70 5.93
C GLY A 212 3.24 -15.51 6.85
N ARG A 213 3.04 -15.94 8.09
CA ARG A 213 4.07 -16.01 9.12
C ARG A 213 3.79 -17.20 10.02
N THR A 214 4.83 -17.90 10.42
CA THR A 214 4.76 -19.02 11.37
C THR A 214 5.40 -18.60 12.68
N TYR A 215 4.68 -18.71 13.79
CA TYR A 215 5.25 -18.52 15.11
C TYR A 215 6.02 -19.78 15.49
N LEU A 216 7.33 -19.64 15.71
CA LEU A 216 8.22 -20.74 16.04
C LEU A 216 9.42 -20.24 16.83
N GLY A 217 9.80 -20.93 17.91
CA GLY A 217 10.97 -20.58 18.72
C GLY A 217 10.90 -19.15 19.29
N ASN A 218 9.72 -18.76 19.77
CA ASN A 218 9.40 -17.42 20.28
C ASN A 218 9.58 -16.28 19.26
N LYS A 219 9.52 -16.57 17.96
CA LYS A 219 9.67 -15.58 16.88
C LYS A 219 8.67 -15.85 15.76
N TRP A 220 8.28 -14.79 15.05
CA TRP A 220 7.54 -14.90 13.80
C TRP A 220 8.50 -15.10 12.63
N MET A 221 8.36 -16.21 11.93
CA MET A 221 9.09 -16.52 10.70
C MET A 221 8.19 -16.22 9.49
N PRO A 222 8.44 -15.14 8.74
CA PRO A 222 7.63 -14.81 7.57
C PRO A 222 7.86 -15.79 6.43
N PHE A 223 6.85 -15.94 5.58
CA PHE A 223 6.99 -16.62 4.30
C PHE A 223 6.07 -16.05 3.22
N ILE A 224 6.44 -16.24 1.96
CA ILE A 224 5.63 -15.92 0.80
C ILE A 224 5.62 -17.11 -0.17
N ILE A 225 4.44 -17.49 -0.65
CA ILE A 225 4.26 -18.51 -1.68
C ILE A 225 3.72 -17.83 -2.95
N PRO A 226 4.57 -17.60 -3.96
CA PRO A 226 4.09 -17.25 -5.29
C PRO A 226 3.45 -18.46 -5.99
N PHE A 227 2.26 -18.25 -6.54
CA PHE A 227 1.55 -19.15 -7.42
C PHE A 227 1.55 -18.60 -8.83
N LEU A 228 1.79 -19.48 -9.79
CA LEU A 228 1.76 -19.19 -11.22
C LEU A 228 0.65 -20.01 -11.89
N HIS A 229 0.16 -19.52 -13.03
CA HIS A 229 -0.87 -20.20 -13.80
C HIS A 229 -0.40 -20.46 -15.23
N ASN A 230 -0.23 -21.74 -15.58
CA ASN A 230 0.10 -22.20 -16.94
C ASN A 230 -1.12 -22.86 -17.62
N GLU A 231 -0.92 -23.52 -18.77
CA GLU A 231 -2.02 -24.20 -19.49
C GLU A 231 -2.60 -25.41 -18.76
N LYS A 232 -1.86 -26.00 -17.81
CA LYS A 232 -2.23 -27.21 -17.11
C LYS A 232 -2.85 -26.96 -15.74
N GLY A 233 -2.78 -25.73 -15.24
CA GLY A 233 -3.35 -25.32 -13.96
C GLY A 233 -2.45 -24.40 -13.15
N VAL A 234 -2.85 -24.18 -11.90
CA VAL A 234 -2.09 -23.37 -10.94
C VAL A 234 -1.09 -24.23 -10.19
N PHE A 235 0.09 -23.68 -9.88
CA PHE A 235 1.11 -24.39 -9.10
C PHE A 235 1.87 -23.41 -8.21
N ALA A 236 2.36 -23.91 -7.07
CA ALA A 236 3.24 -23.15 -6.20
C ALA A 236 4.66 -23.15 -6.79
N ASP A 237 5.19 -21.97 -7.09
CA ASP A 237 6.51 -21.85 -7.74
C ASP A 237 7.65 -22.07 -6.75
N THR A 238 7.53 -21.52 -5.54
CA THR A 238 8.55 -21.66 -4.50
C THR A 238 8.00 -21.25 -3.12
N LEU A 239 8.81 -21.42 -2.07
CA LEU A 239 8.57 -20.89 -0.72
C LEU A 239 9.69 -19.95 -0.32
N ILE A 240 9.35 -18.67 -0.13
CA ILE A 240 10.34 -17.62 0.11
C ILE A 240 10.39 -17.31 1.60
N PHE A 241 11.57 -17.45 2.20
CA PHE A 241 11.88 -17.06 3.59
C PHE A 241 12.89 -15.91 3.69
N ASP A 242 13.62 -15.62 2.61
CA ASP A 242 14.68 -14.62 2.61
C ASP A 242 14.11 -13.20 2.69
N PRO A 243 14.41 -12.43 3.76
CA PRO A 243 13.92 -11.06 3.93
C PRO A 243 14.31 -10.11 2.79
N ASN A 244 15.45 -10.33 2.13
CA ASN A 244 15.89 -9.52 0.99
C ASN A 244 15.03 -9.77 -0.24
N ILE A 245 14.71 -11.05 -0.51
CA ILE A 245 13.82 -11.43 -1.62
C ILE A 245 12.41 -10.88 -1.34
N MET A 246 11.90 -11.03 -0.11
CA MET A 246 10.62 -10.46 0.30
C MET A 246 10.58 -8.95 0.14
N SER A 247 11.60 -8.23 0.60
CA SER A 247 11.71 -6.78 0.43
C SER A 247 11.72 -6.38 -1.04
N GLY A 248 12.44 -7.13 -1.89
CA GLY A 248 12.46 -6.96 -3.33
C GLY A 248 11.11 -7.22 -4.02
N ILE A 249 10.29 -8.14 -3.49
CA ILE A 249 8.91 -8.37 -3.93
C ILE A 249 8.03 -7.16 -3.61
N PHE A 250 8.28 -6.45 -2.51
CA PHE A 250 7.54 -5.23 -2.13
C PHE A 250 8.28 -3.94 -2.51
N SER A 251 9.20 -4.00 -3.47
CA SER A 251 9.96 -2.85 -3.93
C SER A 251 9.08 -1.82 -4.65
N TYR A 252 9.43 -0.54 -4.49
CA TYR A 252 8.83 0.58 -5.22
C TYR A 252 9.13 0.55 -6.73
N THR A 253 10.10 -0.25 -7.18
CA THR A 253 10.45 -0.43 -8.60
C THR A 253 9.51 -1.38 -9.34
N ARG A 254 8.53 -1.97 -8.65
CA ARG A 254 7.56 -2.91 -9.22
C ARG A 254 6.18 -2.29 -9.26
N SER A 255 5.32 -2.84 -10.12
CA SER A 255 3.89 -2.55 -10.11
C SER A 255 3.28 -2.88 -8.75
N TYR A 256 2.21 -2.16 -8.39
CA TYR A 256 1.51 -2.37 -7.13
C TYR A 256 0.75 -3.69 -7.16
N PHE A 257 0.64 -4.33 -6.00
CA PHE A 257 -0.25 -5.46 -5.80
C PHE A 257 -1.70 -5.05 -5.92
N MET A 258 -2.51 -6.00 -6.40
CA MET A 258 -3.96 -5.93 -6.39
C MET A 258 -4.50 -7.02 -5.48
N ALA A 259 -5.19 -6.63 -4.42
CA ALA A 259 -5.77 -7.52 -3.41
C ALA A 259 -7.03 -6.86 -2.84
N PRO A 260 -8.13 -7.60 -2.59
CA PRO A 260 -9.41 -7.05 -2.13
C PRO A 260 -9.37 -6.64 -0.65
N ILE A 261 -8.49 -5.70 -0.32
CA ILE A 261 -8.15 -5.28 1.04
C ILE A 261 -9.31 -4.48 1.64
N LYS A 262 -9.93 -5.03 2.69
CA LYS A 262 -11.04 -4.39 3.41
C LYS A 262 -10.56 -3.39 4.48
N ILE A 263 -9.43 -3.67 5.12
CA ILE A 263 -8.91 -2.87 6.25
C ILE A 263 -7.43 -2.54 5.99
N PRO A 264 -7.14 -1.47 5.21
CA PRO A 264 -5.78 -1.18 4.73
C PRO A 264 -4.73 -1.05 5.83
N ALA A 265 -5.00 -0.28 6.89
CA ALA A 265 -4.12 -0.15 8.04
C ALA A 265 -3.77 -1.50 8.68
N GLN A 266 -4.76 -2.36 8.95
CA GLN A 266 -4.53 -3.66 9.55
C GLN A 266 -3.74 -4.61 8.63
N THR A 267 -3.98 -4.55 7.31
CA THR A 267 -3.17 -5.27 6.32
C THR A 267 -1.71 -4.78 6.33
N VAL A 268 -1.48 -3.47 6.40
CA VAL A 268 -0.12 -2.90 6.52
C VAL A 268 0.57 -3.36 7.80
N ASN A 269 -0.12 -3.43 8.95
CA ASN A 269 0.43 -4.00 10.20
C ASN A 269 0.88 -5.45 10.02
N PHE A 270 0.04 -6.29 9.40
CA PHE A 270 0.42 -7.67 9.12
C PHE A 270 1.64 -7.73 8.20
N LEU A 271 1.65 -6.98 7.10
CA LEU A 271 2.78 -6.93 6.18
C LEU A 271 4.07 -6.40 6.84
N GLN A 272 3.97 -5.46 7.77
CA GLN A 272 5.13 -4.95 8.51
C GLN A 272 5.72 -6.00 9.45
N SER A 273 4.88 -6.88 10.02
CA SER A 273 5.37 -8.02 10.80
C SER A 273 6.11 -9.06 9.94
N VAL A 274 5.78 -9.12 8.64
CA VAL A 274 6.41 -10.02 7.66
C VAL A 274 7.67 -9.39 7.05
N ILE A 275 7.63 -8.08 6.79
CA ILE A 275 8.67 -7.32 6.08
C ILE A 275 9.13 -6.16 6.96
N GLN A 276 9.84 -6.52 8.04
CA GLN A 276 10.15 -5.63 9.16
C GLN A 276 10.95 -4.37 8.77
N HIS A 277 11.73 -4.44 7.69
CA HIS A 277 12.57 -3.32 7.25
C HIS A 277 11.82 -2.28 6.43
N LYS A 278 10.60 -2.57 5.96
CA LYS A 278 9.81 -1.61 5.18
C LYS A 278 9.00 -0.70 6.09
N ARG A 279 9.03 0.59 5.75
CA ARG A 279 8.22 1.59 6.43
C ARG A 279 6.76 1.47 6.01
N PRO A 280 5.78 1.85 6.86
CA PRO A 280 4.36 1.78 6.53
C PRO A 280 4.00 2.44 5.20
N TYR A 281 4.61 3.58 4.87
CA TYR A 281 4.35 4.30 3.62
C TYR A 281 4.76 3.50 2.37
N GLU A 282 5.81 2.67 2.46
CA GLU A 282 6.21 1.78 1.36
C GLU A 282 5.21 0.66 1.17
N LEU A 283 4.66 0.13 2.27
CA LEU A 283 3.66 -0.95 2.23
C LEU A 283 2.33 -0.45 1.66
N TYR A 284 1.87 0.75 2.04
CA TYR A 284 0.71 1.38 1.41
C TYR A 284 0.88 1.58 -0.10
N ASN A 285 2.08 2.01 -0.53
CA ASN A 285 2.39 2.08 -1.95
C ASN A 285 2.31 0.69 -2.59
N ALA A 286 2.95 -0.31 -2.00
CA ALA A 286 2.99 -1.68 -2.53
C ALA A 286 1.61 -2.30 -2.72
N ILE A 287 0.63 -1.98 -1.86
CA ILE A 287 -0.75 -2.49 -1.98
C ILE A 287 -1.67 -1.59 -2.83
N GLY A 288 -1.15 -0.51 -3.41
CA GLY A 288 -1.85 0.33 -4.38
C GLY A 288 -2.48 1.62 -3.82
N PHE A 289 -2.32 1.92 -2.53
CA PHE A 289 -2.79 3.17 -1.92
C PHE A 289 -1.69 4.26 -1.98
N ASN A 290 -1.18 4.53 -3.17
CA ASN A 290 0.00 5.39 -3.36
C ASN A 290 -0.20 6.86 -2.92
N LYS A 291 -1.43 7.37 -2.94
CA LYS A 291 -1.75 8.70 -2.41
C LYS A 291 -1.59 8.74 -0.90
N HIS A 292 -2.09 7.72 -0.21
CA HIS A 292 -1.91 7.61 1.22
C HIS A 292 -0.46 7.31 1.60
N GLY A 293 0.26 6.51 0.79
CA GLY A 293 1.70 6.34 0.94
C GLY A 293 2.45 7.68 0.94
N LYS A 294 2.03 8.69 0.16
CA LYS A 294 2.62 10.05 0.25
C LYS A 294 2.31 10.77 1.56
N THR A 295 1.09 10.65 2.06
CA THR A 295 0.70 11.24 3.36
C THR A 295 1.43 10.56 4.52
N ALA A 296 1.50 9.24 4.52
CA ALA A 296 2.25 8.45 5.51
C ALA A 296 3.76 8.74 5.45
N PHE A 297 4.32 8.91 4.25
CA PHE A 297 5.71 9.35 4.07
C PHE A 297 5.95 10.74 4.67
N TYR A 298 5.04 11.69 4.42
CA TYR A 298 5.14 13.03 5.00
C TYR A 298 5.12 12.99 6.54
N LYS A 299 4.21 12.21 7.14
CA LYS A 299 4.17 11.99 8.60
C LYS A 299 5.50 11.42 9.12
N ASP A 300 6.01 10.37 8.48
CA ASP A 300 7.29 9.74 8.84
C ASP A 300 8.47 10.73 8.74
N PHE A 301 8.50 11.53 7.69
CA PHE A 301 9.53 12.54 7.46
C PHE A 301 9.50 13.67 8.51
N ILE A 302 8.32 14.22 8.83
CA ILE A 302 8.18 15.25 9.88
C ILE A 302 8.62 14.68 11.23
N ASN A 303 8.19 13.46 11.58
CA ASN A 303 8.63 12.80 12.80
C ASN A 303 10.15 12.59 12.85
N HIS A 304 10.80 12.33 11.70
CA HIS A 304 12.26 12.23 11.62
C HIS A 304 12.94 13.57 11.88
N LEU A 305 12.45 14.65 11.28
CA LEU A 305 12.98 16.00 11.50
C LEU A 305 12.86 16.44 12.97
N GLU A 306 11.77 16.08 13.64
CA GLU A 306 11.57 16.42 15.06
C GLU A 306 12.46 15.61 16.02
N ARG A 307 12.89 14.41 15.62
CA ARG A 307 13.60 13.45 16.48
C ARG A 307 15.09 13.30 16.18
N SER A 308 15.55 13.89 15.09
CA SER A 308 16.95 13.83 14.67
C SER A 308 17.59 15.21 14.71
N SER A 309 18.92 15.24 14.79
CA SER A 309 19.73 16.43 14.59
C SER A 309 20.33 16.48 13.17
N ASP A 310 19.74 15.73 12.24
CA ASP A 310 20.22 15.64 10.87
C ASP A 310 20.10 16.98 10.15
N ASN A 311 21.16 17.36 9.42
CA ASN A 311 21.11 18.47 8.47
C ASN A 311 20.97 17.94 7.05
N PHE A 312 20.29 18.70 6.19
CA PHE A 312 20.26 18.37 4.77
C PHE A 312 21.66 18.50 4.17
N ILE A 313 22.14 17.41 3.58
CA ILE A 313 23.43 17.34 2.89
C ILE A 313 23.21 16.92 1.44
N LEU A 314 24.16 17.26 0.56
CA LEU A 314 24.16 16.69 -0.78
C LEU A 314 24.33 15.17 -0.68
N ALA A 315 23.60 14.43 -1.50
CA ALA A 315 23.75 12.98 -1.55
C ALA A 315 25.15 12.64 -2.09
N GLU A 316 25.77 11.60 -1.51
CA GLU A 316 27.07 11.10 -1.97
C GLU A 316 26.97 10.60 -3.42
N GLY A 317 28.05 10.80 -4.19
CA GLY A 317 28.16 10.39 -5.58
C GLY A 317 28.41 11.54 -6.57
N ILE A 318 28.23 11.25 -7.86
CA ILE A 318 28.49 12.20 -8.94
C ILE A 318 27.35 13.21 -9.02
N LYS A 319 27.67 14.50 -8.98
CA LYS A 319 26.69 15.58 -9.14
C LYS A 319 25.98 15.46 -10.49
N GLY A 320 24.65 15.36 -10.46
CA GLY A 320 23.84 15.27 -11.67
C GLY A 320 23.86 16.59 -12.46
N MET A 321 23.93 16.51 -13.79
CA MET A 321 23.84 17.69 -14.67
C MET A 321 22.44 18.33 -14.69
N VAL A 322 21.40 17.55 -14.35
CA VAL A 322 19.98 17.94 -14.47
C VAL A 322 19.28 18.04 -13.11
N MET A 323 19.71 17.25 -12.13
CA MET A 323 19.08 17.14 -10.81
C MET A 323 20.09 17.51 -9.72
N THR A 324 19.66 18.30 -8.76
CA THR A 324 20.31 18.41 -7.45
C THR A 324 19.69 17.37 -6.53
N VAL A 325 20.53 16.52 -5.94
CA VAL A 325 20.09 15.43 -5.05
C VAL A 325 20.66 15.66 -3.65
N PHE A 326 19.80 15.64 -2.65
CA PHE A 326 20.17 15.86 -1.25
C PHE A 326 19.43 14.88 -0.34
N THR A 327 19.91 14.69 0.87
CA THR A 327 19.43 13.69 1.83
C THR A 327 19.62 14.18 3.27
N LEU A 328 19.06 13.44 4.23
CA LEU A 328 19.45 13.50 5.63
C LEU A 328 20.29 12.24 5.94
N PRO A 329 21.42 12.34 6.67
CA PRO A 329 22.36 11.23 6.87
C PRO A 329 21.73 9.95 7.41
N SER A 330 20.80 10.06 8.36
CA SER A 330 20.15 8.91 9.00
C SER A 330 18.78 8.58 8.38
N TYR A 331 18.35 9.29 7.34
CA TYR A 331 17.10 9.06 6.63
C TYR A 331 17.34 8.41 5.27
N ASN A 332 16.82 7.20 5.08
CA ASN A 332 17.06 6.39 3.88
C ASN A 332 16.22 6.84 2.66
N VAL A 333 16.22 8.14 2.36
CA VAL A 333 15.44 8.77 1.28
C VAL A 333 16.21 9.94 0.70
N VAL A 334 16.32 9.99 -0.62
CA VAL A 334 16.88 11.12 -1.34
C VAL A 334 15.79 12.05 -1.88
N PHE A 335 16.02 13.34 -1.76
CA PHE A 335 15.21 14.39 -2.36
C PHE A 335 15.87 14.83 -3.66
N LYS A 336 15.08 14.94 -4.73
CA LYS A 336 15.57 15.32 -6.05
C LYS A 336 14.87 16.59 -6.53
N LEU A 337 15.65 17.64 -6.78
CA LEU A 337 15.20 18.91 -7.32
C LEU A 337 15.72 19.06 -8.75
N ILE A 338 14.85 19.40 -9.70
CA ILE A 338 15.29 19.72 -11.08
C ILE A 338 15.98 21.09 -11.04
N LYS A 339 17.23 21.17 -11.54
CA LYS A 339 18.00 22.42 -11.61
C LYS A 339 17.28 23.46 -12.49
N ASP A 340 17.55 24.74 -12.23
CA ASP A 340 17.02 25.83 -13.07
C ASP A 340 17.74 25.92 -14.42
N HIS A 341 19.04 25.61 -14.44
CA HIS A 341 19.87 25.55 -15.65
C HIS A 341 20.55 24.18 -15.75
N PHE A 342 20.58 23.61 -16.96
CA PHE A 342 21.24 22.33 -17.23
C PHE A 342 22.60 22.56 -17.86
N GLU A 343 23.60 21.86 -17.34
CA GLU A 343 24.96 21.99 -17.86
C GLU A 343 25.07 21.36 -19.27
N PRO A 344 25.81 21.99 -20.20
CA PRO A 344 26.16 21.36 -21.47
C PRO A 344 26.77 19.97 -21.25
N PRO A 345 26.47 18.97 -22.09
CA PRO A 345 25.80 19.04 -23.39
C PRO A 345 24.27 18.79 -23.33
N LYS A 346 23.61 18.92 -22.17
CA LYS A 346 22.19 18.54 -22.03
C LYS A 346 21.25 19.60 -22.62
N ASN A 347 20.77 19.36 -23.84
CA ASN A 347 19.78 20.21 -24.53
C ASN A 347 18.31 19.91 -24.19
N MET A 348 18.05 19.15 -23.12
CA MET A 348 16.68 18.80 -22.72
C MET A 348 16.01 19.93 -21.94
N THR A 349 14.68 20.02 -21.98
CA THR A 349 13.94 21.04 -21.22
C THR A 349 13.51 20.51 -19.86
N ARG A 350 13.25 21.42 -18.91
CA ARG A 350 12.65 21.07 -17.62
C ARG A 350 11.33 20.32 -17.76
N GLN A 351 10.56 20.62 -18.81
CA GLN A 351 9.30 19.92 -19.10
C GLN A 351 9.55 18.47 -19.52
N GLN A 352 10.51 18.22 -20.41
CA GLN A 352 10.89 16.86 -20.81
C GLN A 352 11.38 16.03 -19.60
N VAL A 353 12.13 16.64 -18.68
CA VAL A 353 12.56 15.96 -17.44
C VAL A 353 11.36 15.58 -16.57
N LYS A 354 10.36 16.48 -16.42
CA LYS A 354 9.12 16.20 -15.68
C LYS A 354 8.29 15.10 -16.32
N GLU A 355 8.15 15.11 -17.65
CA GLU A 355 7.39 14.09 -18.38
C GLU A 355 8.02 12.70 -18.19
N ASN A 356 9.35 12.60 -18.28
CA ASN A 356 10.07 11.35 -18.06
C ASN A 356 10.02 10.85 -16.61
N THR A 357 9.77 11.72 -15.62
CA THR A 357 9.60 11.34 -14.20
C THR A 357 8.13 11.16 -13.80
N SER A 358 7.17 11.46 -14.67
CA SER A 358 5.73 11.38 -14.39
C SER A 358 5.05 10.14 -14.99
N LEU A 359 5.82 9.23 -15.60
CA LEU A 359 5.36 7.98 -16.19
C LEU A 359 5.20 6.86 -15.16
#